data_AF-A0A9D8SZV8-F1
#
_entry.id   AF-A0A9D8SZV8-F1
#
_cell.length_a   1.000
_cell.length_b   1.000
_cell.length_c   1.000
_cell.angle_alpha   90.00
_cell.angle_beta   90.00
_cell.angle_gamma   90.00
#
_symmetry.space_group_name_H-M   'P 1'
#
loop_
_entity.id
_entity.type
_entity.pdbx_description
1 polymer ?
#
loop_
_entity_poly.entity_id
_entity_poly.type
_entity_poly.pdbx_seq_one_letter_code
_entity_poly.pdbx_strand_id
1 'polypeptide(L)' 'MKCMNKYIIFAFALLFSLTLSAQKAERKQIREGNKLYENEQYTEAEIAYLKALEVNPNSPQSSMNLGNALYRQQKAQEAL' A
#
# COMPACT_ATOMS: atom_id res chain seq x y z
N MET A 1 -34.92 4.64 -22.07
CA MET A 1 -33.81 5.26 -21.31
C MET A 1 -33.77 4.92 -19.81
N LYS A 2 -34.89 4.88 -19.07
CA LYS A 2 -34.89 4.54 -17.62
C LYS A 2 -34.23 3.19 -17.28
N CYS A 3 -34.42 2.18 -18.14
CA CYS A 3 -33.80 0.87 -17.94
C CYS A 3 -32.30 0.81 -18.21
N MET A 4 -31.70 1.73 -18.99
CA MET A 4 -30.26 1.70 -19.27
C MET A 4 -29.46 2.33 -18.12
N ASN A 5 -30.05 3.34 -17.45
CA ASN A 5 -29.43 4.05 -16.34
C ASN A 5 -29.22 3.17 -15.10
N LYS A 6 -30.14 2.22 -14.84
CA LYS A 6 -30.02 1.25 -13.74
C LYS A 6 -28.84 0.27 -13.91
N TYR A 7 -28.54 -0.15 -15.14
CA TYR A 7 -27.39 -1.03 -15.41
C TYR A 7 -26.07 -0.28 -15.31
N ILE A 8 -26.04 1.00 -15.70
CA ILE A 8 -24.88 1.87 -15.53
C ILE A 8 -24.56 2.06 -14.04
N ILE A 9 -25.56 2.38 -13.22
CA ILE A 9 -25.38 2.51 -11.76
C ILE A 9 -24.90 1.18 -11.15
N PHE A 10 -25.46 0.06 -11.59
CA PHE A 10 -25.05 -1.27 -11.10
C PHE A 10 -23.61 -1.63 -11.51
N ALA A 11 -23.21 -1.28 -12.74
CA ALA A 11 -21.84 -1.45 -13.22
C ALA A 11 -20.84 -0.58 -12.44
N PHE A 12 -21.18 0.68 -12.15
CA PHE A 12 -20.36 1.55 -11.30
C PHE A 12 -20.25 1.01 -9.86
N ALA A 13 -21.32 0.47 -9.29
CA ALA A 13 -21.30 -0.13 -7.96
C ALA A 13 -20.39 -1.39 -7.90
N LEU A 14 -20.38 -2.20 -8.97
CA LEU A 14 -19.48 -3.36 -9.09
C LEU A 14 -18.01 -2.93 -9.26
N LEU A 15 -17.73 -1.86 -10.00
CA LEU A 15 -16.36 -1.33 -10.13
C LEU A 15 -15.87 -0.75 -8.80
N PHE A 16 -16.76 -0.14 -8.01
CA PHE A 16 -16.42 0.43 -6.70
C PHE A 16 -16.11 -0.65 -5.64
N SER A 17 -16.75 -1.82 -5.70
CA SER A 17 -16.46 -2.90 -4.74
C SER A 17 -15.09 -3.54 -4.97
N LEU A 18 -14.61 -3.57 -6.22
CA LEU A 18 -13.28 -4.09 -6.56
C LEU A 18 -12.15 -3.20 -6.01
N THR A 19 -12.33 -1.87 -6.02
CA THR A 19 -11.31 -0.94 -5.49
C THR A 19 -11.19 -1.00 -3.96
N LEU A 20 -12.28 -1.30 -3.25
CA LEU A 20 -12.28 -1.48 -1.79
C LEU A 20 -11.44 -2.68 -1.34
N SER A 21 -11.47 -3.79 -2.10
CA SER A 21 -10.68 -4.98 -1.79
C SER A 21 -9.18 -4.73 -1.93
N ALA A 22 -8.78 -4.07 -3.03
CA ALA A 22 -7.39 -3.67 -3.25
C ALA A 22 -6.88 -2.70 -2.17
N GLN A 23 -7.68 -1.70 -1.79
CA GLN A 23 -7.33 -0.79 -0.69
C GLN A 23 -7.14 -1.51 0.64
N LYS A 24 -7.94 -2.53 0.93
CA LYS A 24 -7.80 -3.31 2.17
C LYS A 24 -6.49 -4.10 2.20
N ALA A 25 -6.08 -4.69 1.07
CA ALA A 25 -4.83 -5.42 0.96
C ALA A 25 -3.62 -4.50 1.12
N GLU A 26 -3.61 -3.35 0.44
CA GLU A 26 -2.56 -2.31 0.59
C GLU A 26 -2.40 -1.88 2.05
N ARG A 27 -3.51 -1.48 2.70
CA ARG A 27 -3.49 -1.01 4.10
C ARG A 27 -2.97 -2.06 5.08
N LYS A 28 -3.17 -3.34 4.79
CA LYS A 28 -2.61 -4.43 5.61
C LYS A 28 -1.08 -4.44 5.52
N GLN A 29 -0.54 -4.34 4.30
CA GLN A 29 0.91 -4.32 4.08
C GLN A 29 1.56 -3.07 4.66
N ILE A 30 0.94 -1.88 4.50
CA ILE A 30 1.42 -0.64 5.13
C ILE A 30 1.51 -0.77 6.66
N ARG A 31 0.47 -1.34 7.29
CA ARG A 31 0.46 -1.51 8.75
C ARG A 31 1.54 -2.46 9.24
N GLU A 32 1.78 -3.54 8.50
CA GLU A 32 2.85 -4.47 8.82
C GLU A 32 4.22 -3.78 8.67
N GLY A 33 4.45 -3.08 7.56
CA GLY A 33 5.67 -2.31 7.34
C GLY A 33 5.93 -1.29 8.43
N ASN A 34 4.89 -0.57 8.89
CA ASN A 34 5.04 0.39 9.98
C ASN A 34 5.47 -0.27 11.30
N LYS A 35 4.91 -1.43 11.65
CA LYS A 35 5.33 -2.16 12.86
C LYS A 35 6.78 -2.62 12.77
N LEU A 36 7.18 -3.15 11.61
CA LEU A 36 8.57 -3.57 11.37
C LEU A 36 9.51 -2.37 11.45
N TYR A 37 9.13 -1.24 10.87
CA TYR A 37 9.89 0.01 10.93
C TYR A 37 10.04 0.53 12.37
N GLU A 38 8.97 0.50 13.17
CA GLU A 38 8.99 0.87 14.60
C GLU A 38 9.91 -0.05 15.42
N ASN A 39 9.99 -1.33 15.04
CA ASN A 39 10.91 -2.31 15.63
C ASN A 39 12.33 -2.25 15.06
N GLU A 40 12.64 -1.24 14.24
CA GLU A 40 13.94 -1.05 13.58
C GLU A 40 14.34 -2.15 12.59
N GLN A 41 13.38 -3.00 12.20
CA GLN A 41 13.53 -4.05 11.19
C GLN A 41 13.35 -3.46 9.79
N TYR A 42 14.28 -2.60 9.38
CA TYR A 42 14.12 -1.76 8.18
C TYR A 42 14.10 -2.53 6.87
N THR A 43 14.79 -3.67 6.78
CA THR A 43 14.80 -4.53 5.59
C THR A 43 13.45 -5.22 5.40
N GLU A 44 12.86 -5.73 6.48
CA GLU A 44 11.54 -6.34 6.45
C GLU A 44 10.44 -5.29 6.22
N ALA A 45 10.60 -4.09 6.78
CA ALA A 45 9.71 -2.97 6.51
C ALA A 45 9.69 -2.59 5.02
N GLU A 46 10.86 -2.52 4.38
CA GLU A 46 10.98 -2.32 2.93
C GLU A 46 10.17 -3.37 2.15
N ILE A 47 10.34 -4.65 2.47
CA ILE A 47 9.62 -5.74 1.79
C ILE A 47 8.10 -5.56 1.93
N ALA A 48 7.61 -5.16 3.11
CA ALA A 48 6.19 -4.90 3.33
C ALA A 48 5.68 -3.70 2.50
N TYR A 49 6.45 -2.62 2.41
CA TYR A 49 6.08 -1.46 1.59
C TYR A 49 6.13 -1.76 0.08
N LEU A 50 7.06 -2.59 -0.39
CA LEU A 50 7.07 -3.09 -1.77
C LEU A 50 5.82 -3.91 -2.08
N LYS A 51 5.40 -4.82 -1.19
CA LYS A 51 4.13 -5.56 -1.33
C LYS A 51 2.91 -4.64 -1.35
N ALA A 52 2.95 -3.51 -0.63
CA ALA A 52 1.89 -2.52 -0.70
C ALA A 52 1.84 -1.83 -2.08
N LEU A 53 3.00 -1.56 -2.68
CA LEU A 53 3.12 -0.99 -4.03
C LEU A 53 2.75 -1.99 -5.14
N GLU A 54 2.94 -3.30 -4.93
CA GLU A 54 2.41 -4.32 -5.86
C GLU A 54 0.88 -4.27 -5.95
N VAL A 55 0.20 -3.95 -4.84
CA VAL A 55 -1.26 -3.81 -4.79
C VAL A 55 -1.72 -2.45 -5.30
N ASN A 56 -1.02 -1.38 -4.92
CA ASN A 56 -1.31 -0.02 -5.34
C ASN A 56 0.00 0.68 -5.77
N PRO A 57 0.37 0.57 -7.06
CA PRO A 57 1.63 1.15 -7.57
C PRO A 57 1.74 2.67 -7.43
N ASN A 58 0.60 3.35 -7.27
CA ASN A 58 0.53 4.81 -7.18
C ASN A 58 0.36 5.29 -5.74
N SER A 59 0.57 4.44 -4.74
CA SER A 59 0.44 4.82 -3.33
C SER A 59 1.54 5.79 -2.88
N PRO A 60 1.21 7.07 -2.59
CA PRO A 60 2.22 8.01 -2.10
C PRO A 60 2.70 7.61 -0.71
N GLN A 61 1.81 7.06 0.12
CA GLN A 61 2.14 6.61 1.47
C GLN A 61 3.16 5.47 1.46
N SER A 62 2.93 4.42 0.66
CA SER A 62 3.88 3.30 0.56
C SER A 62 5.23 3.74 -0.01
N SER A 63 5.23 4.62 -1.01
CA SER A 63 6.47 5.16 -1.60
C SER A 63 7.28 5.97 -0.58
N MET A 64 6.62 6.86 0.16
CA MET A 64 7.25 7.65 1.22
C MET A 64 7.83 6.76 2.34
N ASN A 65 7.05 5.77 2.77
CA ASN A 65 7.47 4.86 3.82
C ASN A 65 8.63 3.95 3.40
N LEU A 66 8.63 3.48 2.14
CA LEU A 66 9.75 2.76 1.55
C LEU A 66 11.02 3.62 1.54
N GLY A 67 10.91 4.89 1.12
CA GLY A 67 12.03 5.83 1.16
C GLY A 67 12.60 6.01 2.57
N ASN A 68 11.73 6.12 3.58
CA ASN A 68 12.15 6.18 4.98
C ASN A 68 12.88 4.91 5.42
N ALA A 69 12.38 3.72 5.07
CA ALA A 69 13.02 2.45 5.40
C ALA A 69 14.44 2.36 4.80
N LEU A 70 14.58 2.68 3.52
CA LEU A 70 15.87 2.69 2.82
C LEU A 70 16.86 3.68 3.45
N TYR A 71 16.40 4.87 3.81
CA TYR A 71 17.22 5.87 4.49
C TYR A 71 17.74 5.36 5.84
N ARG A 72 16.92 4.65 6.61
CA ARG A 72 17.35 4.07 7.90
C ARG A 72 18.34 2.94 7.72
N GLN A 73 18.18 2.08 6.71
CA GLN A 73 19.15 1.04 6.39
C GLN A 73 20.53 1.63 6.06
N GLN A 74 20.58 2.67 5.24
CA GLN A 74 21.85 3.34 4.92
C GLN A 74 22.54 3.90 6.17
N LYS A 75 21.78 4.57 7.06
CA LYS A 75 22.34 5.07 8.33
C LYS A 75 22.84 3.97 9.26
N ALA A 76 22.15 2.83 9.32
CA ALA A 76 22.60 1.69 10.12
C ALA A 76 23.91 1.12 9.56
N GLN A 77 24.06 1.08 8.23
CA GLN A 77 25.27 0.63 7.57
C GLN A 77 26.46 1.60 7.78
N GLU A 78 26.23 2.91 7.79
CA GLU A 78 27.26 3.93 8.06
C GLU A 78 27.73 3.95 9.52
N ALA A 79 26.92 3.44 10.45
CA ALA A 79 27.24 3.41 11.88
C ALA A 79 28.08 2.19 12.31
N LEU A 80 28.23 1.19 11.44
CA LEU A 80 29.02 -0.03 11.66
C LEU A 80 30.45 0.13 11.11
#